data_AF-A0A7J7L4Z4-F1
#
_entry.id   AF-A0A7J7L4Z4-F1
#
_cell.length_a   1.000
_cell.length_b   1.000
_cell.length_c   1.000
_cell.angle_alpha   90.00
_cell.angle_beta   90.00
_cell.angle_gamma   90.00
#
_symmetry.space_group_name_H-M   'P 1'
#
loop_
_entity.id
_entity.type
_entity.pdbx_description
1 polymer ?
#
loop_
_entity_poly.entity_id
_entity_poly.type
_entity_poly.pdbx_seq_one_letter_code
_entity_poly.pdbx_strand_id
1 'polypeptide(L)'
;MFHSVRAEEVRAMIIGLCQKAVARVDMKAMFSELSLNVMMMMIAGKRYYGENVDEEEVEKGRLFRELVRENFSMSGTSNPLDFFPLLKWVGFGGIEKKIVRLKEKRDEFLQDLIEEKKSLRLGCDYYDAEKKGKESLIDVLLLLQETEPEYYTDQMIRGMISVRVS
;
A
#
# COMPACT_ATOMS: atom_id res chain seq x y z
N MET A 1 -14.48 -1.37 -10.83
CA MET A 1 -13.09 -0.94 -11.01
C MET A 1 -12.09 -2.06 -10.72
N PHE A 2 -11.92 -2.53 -9.48
CA PHE A 2 -10.80 -3.43 -9.12
C PHE A 2 -11.06 -4.95 -9.21
N HIS A 3 -12.13 -5.38 -9.86
CA HIS A 3 -12.39 -6.82 -10.03
C HIS A 3 -11.35 -7.48 -10.95
N SER A 4 -11.00 -6.81 -12.05
CA SER A 4 -9.97 -7.27 -12.99
C SER A 4 -8.61 -7.44 -12.32
N VAL A 5 -8.20 -6.47 -11.50
CA VAL A 5 -6.95 -6.53 -10.72
C VAL A 5 -6.90 -7.81 -9.88
N ARG A 6 -7.94 -8.09 -9.07
CA ARG A 6 -7.98 -9.32 -8.26
C ARG A 6 -7.90 -10.59 -9.10
N ALA A 7 -8.64 -10.64 -10.20
CA ALA A 7 -8.63 -11.80 -11.10
C ALA A 7 -7.27 -12.01 -11.78
N GLU A 8 -6.60 -10.93 -12.18
CA GLU A 8 -5.26 -10.95 -12.77
C GLU A 8 -4.21 -11.43 -11.75
N GLU A 9 -4.23 -10.91 -10.53
CA GLU A 9 -3.28 -11.33 -9.48
C GLU A 9 -3.49 -12.80 -9.06
N VAL A 10 -4.74 -13.24 -8.92
CA VAL A 10 -5.06 -14.65 -8.61
C VAL A 10 -4.59 -15.56 -9.75
N ARG A 11 -4.81 -15.16 -11.00
CA ARG A 11 -4.32 -15.91 -12.17
C ARG A 11 -2.80 -16.00 -12.18
N ALA A 12 -2.09 -14.90 -11.93
CA ALA A 12 -0.64 -14.88 -11.87
C ALA A 12 -0.10 -15.82 -10.79
N MET A 13 -0.70 -15.81 -9.60
CA MET A 13 -0.36 -16.74 -8.53
C MET A 13 -0.60 -18.21 -8.92
N ILE A 14 -1.73 -18.53 -9.55
CA ILE A 14 -2.05 -19.90 -10.00
C ILE A 14 -1.03 -20.38 -11.05
N ILE A 15 -0.66 -19.52 -12.01
CA ILE A 15 0.37 -19.85 -13.02
C ILE A 15 1.71 -20.16 -12.32
N GLY A 16 2.14 -19.31 -11.38
CA GLY A 16 3.36 -19.53 -10.61
C GLY A 16 3.34 -20.81 -9.77
N LEU A 17 2.17 -21.19 -9.25
CA LEU A 17 1.97 -22.47 -8.54
C LEU A 17 2.10 -23.67 -9.49
N CYS A 18 1.46 -23.62 -10.65
CA CYS A 18 1.53 -24.68 -11.64
C CYS A 18 2.97 -24.93 -12.12
N GLN A 19 3.79 -23.88 -12.23
CA GLN A 19 5.22 -24.00 -12.55
C GLN A 19 6.03 -24.68 -11.43
N LYS A 20 5.57 -24.58 -10.18
CA LYS A 20 6.22 -25.16 -8.99
C LYS A 20 5.60 -26.49 -8.56
N ALA A 21 4.84 -27.17 -9.42
CA ALA A 21 3.94 -28.28 -9.09
C ALA A 21 4.56 -29.49 -8.33
N VAL A 22 5.89 -29.61 -8.30
CA VAL A 22 6.61 -30.70 -7.61
C VAL A 22 7.30 -30.24 -6.31
N ALA A 23 7.24 -28.95 -5.97
CA ALA A 23 7.92 -28.36 -4.83
C ALA A 23 6.95 -28.08 -3.65
N ARG A 24 7.47 -28.17 -2.42
CA ARG A 24 6.75 -27.70 -1.23
C ARG A 24 6.62 -26.17 -1.29
N VAL A 25 5.40 -25.66 -1.25
CA VAL A 25 5.10 -24.22 -1.29
C VAL A 25 4.70 -23.71 0.10
N ASP A 26 5.26 -22.59 0.52
CA ASP A 26 4.75 -21.84 1.67
C ASP A 26 3.50 -21.04 1.26
N MET A 27 2.34 -21.64 1.49
CA MET A 27 1.05 -21.02 1.18
C MET A 27 0.82 -19.70 1.93
N LYS A 28 1.36 -19.55 3.16
CA LYS A 28 1.18 -18.33 3.96
C LYS A 28 1.95 -17.18 3.34
N ALA A 29 3.20 -17.40 2.95
CA ALA A 29 4.00 -16.40 2.25
C ALA A 29 3.32 -15.98 0.94
N MET A 30 2.89 -16.97 0.14
CA MET A 30 2.23 -16.74 -1.13
C MET A 30 0.92 -15.94 -1.02
N PHE A 31 0.01 -16.30 -0.10
CA PHE A 31 -1.23 -15.53 0.08
C PHE A 31 -0.97 -14.12 0.63
N SER A 32 0.09 -13.95 1.41
CA SER A 32 0.52 -12.62 1.87
C SER A 32 0.98 -11.77 0.69
N GLU A 33 1.80 -12.33 -0.20
CA GLU A 33 2.29 -11.65 -1.41
C GLU A 33 1.16 -11.31 -2.38
N LEU A 34 0.22 -12.24 -2.61
CA LEU A 34 -0.99 -11.98 -3.38
C LEU A 34 -1.76 -10.78 -2.81
N SER A 35 -1.99 -10.77 -1.50
CA SER A 35 -2.76 -9.71 -0.85
C SER A 35 -2.06 -8.35 -0.99
N LEU A 36 -0.74 -8.31 -0.81
CA LEU A 36 0.06 -7.09 -0.96
C LEU A 36 0.06 -6.58 -2.41
N ASN A 37 0.22 -7.47 -3.39
CA ASN A 37 0.15 -7.13 -4.81
C ASN A 37 -1.22 -6.59 -5.20
N VAL A 38 -2.31 -7.25 -4.76
CA VAL A 38 -3.67 -6.75 -5.02
C VAL A 38 -3.85 -5.34 -4.45
N MET A 39 -3.44 -5.11 -3.19
CA MET A 39 -3.56 -3.79 -2.56
C MET A 39 -2.77 -2.73 -3.33
N MET A 40 -1.52 -3.02 -3.71
CA MET A 40 -0.66 -2.04 -4.37
C MET A 40 -1.03 -1.78 -5.82
N MET A 41 -1.56 -2.79 -6.53
CA MET A 41 -2.15 -2.59 -7.84
C MET A 41 -3.41 -1.74 -7.77
N MET A 42 -4.20 -1.84 -6.69
CA MET A 42 -5.37 -0.97 -6.49
C MET A 42 -4.98 0.45 -6.09
N ILE A 43 -3.99 0.61 -5.20
CA ILE A 43 -3.60 1.92 -4.65
C ILE A 43 -2.79 2.73 -5.65
N ALA A 44 -1.75 2.11 -6.23
CA ALA A 44 -0.75 2.77 -7.06
C ALA A 44 -0.61 2.15 -8.47
N GLY A 45 -1.33 1.07 -8.79
CA GLY A 45 -1.18 0.41 -10.09
C GLY A 45 0.14 -0.34 -10.25
N LYS A 46 0.79 -0.73 -9.14
CA LYS A 46 2.12 -1.34 -9.11
C LYS A 46 2.13 -2.75 -8.49
N ARG A 47 3.00 -3.61 -9.01
CA ARG A 47 3.34 -4.92 -8.44
C ARG A 47 4.70 -4.87 -7.78
N TYR A 48 4.84 -5.53 -6.65
CA TYR A 48 6.12 -5.61 -5.93
C TYR A 48 6.63 -7.04 -5.73
N TYR A 49 5.83 -8.04 -6.12
CA TYR A 49 6.19 -9.46 -6.05
C TYR A 49 5.87 -10.14 -7.39
N GLY A 50 6.77 -11.00 -7.88
CA GLY A 50 6.63 -11.76 -9.13
C GLY A 50 7.94 -11.91 -9.92
N GLU A 51 7.95 -12.71 -10.99
CA GLU A 51 9.15 -13.02 -11.78
C GLU A 51 9.65 -11.86 -12.67
N ASN A 52 8.87 -10.79 -12.84
CA ASN A 52 9.17 -9.65 -13.71
C ASN A 52 9.01 -8.31 -12.97
N VAL A 53 9.52 -8.23 -11.74
CA VAL A 53 9.50 -6.99 -10.94
C VAL A 53 10.93 -6.49 -10.80
N ASP A 54 11.15 -5.22 -11.09
CA ASP A 54 12.45 -4.57 -10.98
C ASP A 54 12.95 -4.58 -9.53
N GLU A 55 14.27 -4.66 -9.34
CA GLU A 55 14.88 -4.76 -7.99
C GLU A 55 14.47 -3.60 -7.07
N GLU A 56 14.32 -2.39 -7.62
CA GLU A 56 13.84 -1.21 -6.89
C GLU A 56 12.41 -1.40 -6.37
N GLU A 57 11.53 -1.95 -7.21
CA GLU A 57 10.13 -2.22 -6.85
C GLU A 57 10.04 -3.38 -5.85
N VAL A 58 10.91 -4.39 -5.94
CA VAL A 58 11.01 -5.44 -4.91
C VAL A 58 11.37 -4.85 -3.55
N GLU A 59 12.30 -3.89 -3.50
CA GLU A 59 12.71 -3.26 -2.23
C GLU A 59 11.60 -2.36 -1.67
N LYS A 60 10.90 -1.59 -2.50
CA LYS A 60 9.67 -0.87 -2.11
C LYS A 60 8.60 -1.82 -1.59
N GLY A 61 8.48 -3.01 -2.17
CA GLY A 61 7.61 -4.08 -1.71
C GLY A 61 7.92 -4.60 -0.32
N ARG A 62 9.22 -4.74 0.00
CA ARG A 62 9.69 -5.14 1.33
C ARG A 62 9.38 -4.07 2.36
N LEU A 63 9.66 -2.80 2.03
CA LEU A 63 9.31 -1.66 2.88
C LEU A 63 7.80 -1.61 3.14
N PHE A 64 6.98 -1.73 2.10
CA PHE A 64 5.52 -1.78 2.25
C PHE A 64 5.06 -2.94 3.14
N ARG A 65 5.64 -4.13 2.97
CA ARG A 65 5.33 -5.29 3.81
C ARG A 65 5.74 -5.10 5.27
N GLU A 66 6.88 -4.46 5.52
CA GLU A 66 7.32 -4.07 6.87
C GLU A 66 6.28 -3.11 7.48
N LEU A 67 5.92 -2.04 6.77
CA LEU A 67 4.93 -1.07 7.22
C LEU A 67 3.56 -1.70 7.51
N VAL A 68 3.08 -2.59 6.63
CA VAL A 68 1.80 -3.30 6.83
C VAL A 68 1.88 -4.24 8.03
N ARG A 69 2.96 -5.04 8.15
CA ARG A 69 3.16 -5.96 9.28
C ARG A 69 3.24 -5.19 10.60
N GLU A 70 3.97 -4.09 10.63
CA GLU A 70 4.15 -3.29 11.83
C GLU A 70 2.86 -2.57 12.22
N ASN A 71 2.11 -2.02 11.24
CA ASN A 71 0.77 -1.50 11.48
C ASN A 71 -0.14 -2.57 12.10
N PHE A 72 -0.24 -3.77 11.52
CA PHE A 72 -1.06 -4.85 12.10
C PHE A 72 -0.60 -5.30 13.49
N SER A 73 0.71 -5.32 13.76
CA SER A 73 1.23 -5.65 15.09
C SER A 73 0.83 -4.61 16.15
N MET A 74 0.71 -3.35 15.74
CA MET A 74 0.25 -2.24 16.57
C MET A 74 -1.27 -2.19 16.69
N SER A 75 -2.02 -2.57 15.65
CA SER A 75 -3.50 -2.68 15.71
C SER A 75 -3.97 -3.87 16.55
N GLY A 76 -3.18 -4.96 16.59
CA GLY A 76 -3.50 -6.18 17.35
C GLY A 76 -3.09 -6.12 18.82
N THR A 77 -2.34 -5.09 19.23
CA THR A 77 -2.13 -4.77 20.64
C THR A 77 -3.28 -3.89 21.08
N SER A 78 -4.27 -4.46 21.76
CA SER A 78 -5.21 -3.66 22.55
C SER A 78 -4.38 -2.69 23.38
N ASN A 79 -4.49 -1.39 23.11
CA ASN A 79 -3.66 -0.41 23.80
C ASN A 79 -4.07 -0.48 25.28
N PRO A 80 -3.19 -0.83 26.22
CA PRO A 80 -3.55 -0.85 27.64
C PRO A 80 -4.06 0.52 28.11
N LEU A 81 -3.71 1.59 27.39
CA LEU A 81 -4.15 2.97 27.58
C LEU A 81 -5.64 3.18 27.31
N ASP A 82 -6.27 2.33 26.49
CA ASP A 82 -7.72 2.38 26.25
C ASP A 82 -8.51 1.80 27.43
N PHE A 83 -7.85 1.02 28.29
CA PHE A 83 -8.42 0.42 29.49
C PHE A 83 -7.94 1.08 30.80
N PHE A 84 -6.76 1.69 30.83
CA PHE A 84 -6.16 2.27 32.05
C PHE A 84 -5.44 3.62 31.77
N PRO A 85 -6.16 4.75 31.89
CA PRO A 85 -5.63 6.11 31.64
C PRO A 85 -4.40 6.49 32.48
N LEU A 86 -4.21 5.85 33.63
CA LEU A 86 -3.10 6.09 34.57
C LEU A 86 -1.73 5.66 34.00
N LEU A 87 -1.71 4.76 33.02
CA LEU A 87 -0.47 4.33 32.34
C LEU A 87 0.09 5.41 31.39
N LYS A 88 -0.64 6.51 31.12
CA LYS A 88 -0.09 7.69 30.40
C LYS A 88 0.99 8.43 31.20
N TRP A 89 0.97 8.32 32.53
CA TRP A 89 1.95 8.96 33.42
C TRP A 89 3.18 8.09 33.68
N VAL A 90 3.04 6.76 33.59
CA VAL A 90 4.12 5.79 33.83
C VAL A 90 4.74 5.38 32.49
N GLY A 91 5.51 6.30 31.93
CA GLY A 91 6.45 6.17 30.81
C GLY A 91 6.41 4.91 29.92
N PHE A 92 5.57 4.93 28.88
CA PHE A 92 5.66 4.06 27.69
C PHE A 92 6.40 4.73 26.51
N GLY A 93 7.36 5.63 26.79
CA GLY A 93 8.04 6.42 25.76
C GLY A 93 8.71 5.62 24.63
N GLY A 94 8.94 4.31 24.80
CA GLY A 94 9.44 3.43 23.73
C GLY A 94 8.40 3.07 22.66
N ILE A 95 7.13 2.84 23.05
CA ILE A 95 6.05 2.47 22.12
C ILE A 95 5.62 3.69 21.31
N GLU A 96 5.45 4.83 21.98
CA GLU A 96 5.10 6.11 21.34
C GLU A 96 6.17 6.51 20.30
N LYS A 97 7.46 6.40 20.63
CA LYS A 97 8.56 6.62 19.67
C LYS A 97 8.52 5.67 18.47
N LYS A 98 8.11 4.41 18.66
CA LYS A 98 7.99 3.45 17.57
C LYS A 98 6.82 3.81 16.64
N ILE A 99 5.68 4.21 17.20
CA ILE A 99 4.51 4.67 16.44
C ILE A 99 4.86 5.90 15.59
N VAL A 100 5.55 6.89 16.17
CA VAL A 100 5.97 8.10 15.45
C VAL A 100 6.88 7.75 14.28
N ARG A 101 7.92 6.94 14.50
CA ARG A 101 8.84 6.52 13.42
C ARG A 101 8.14 5.76 12.30
N LEU A 102 7.17 4.91 12.63
CA LEU A 102 6.40 4.18 11.61
C LEU A 102 5.50 5.09 10.81
N LYS A 103 4.88 6.05 11.48
CA LYS A 103 4.09 7.09 10.81
C LYS A 103 4.95 7.85 9.82
N GLU A 104 6.16 8.27 10.22
CA GLU A 104 7.11 8.96 9.35
C GLU A 104 7.49 8.13 8.13
N LYS A 105 7.95 6.87 8.33
CA LYS A 105 8.30 5.97 7.22
C LYS A 105 7.13 5.72 6.27
N ARG A 106 5.91 5.57 6.81
CA ARG A 106 4.71 5.38 6.00
C ARG A 106 4.37 6.64 5.22
N ASP A 107 4.42 7.80 5.87
CA ASP A 107 4.08 9.08 5.24
C ASP A 107 5.07 9.39 4.11
N GLU A 108 6.37 9.09 4.29
CA GLU A 108 7.40 9.14 3.24
C GLU A 108 7.08 8.19 2.08
N PHE A 109 6.86 6.90 2.36
CA PHE A 109 6.51 5.91 1.34
C PHE A 109 5.25 6.30 0.53
N LEU A 110 4.21 6.81 1.19
CA LEU A 110 2.99 7.26 0.51
C LEU A 110 3.22 8.52 -0.31
N GLN A 111 4.04 9.44 0.19
CA GLN A 111 4.39 10.67 -0.53
C GLN A 111 5.16 10.34 -1.81
N ASP A 112 6.09 9.39 -1.76
CA ASP A 112 6.84 8.93 -2.94
C ASP A 112 5.91 8.37 -4.01
N LEU A 113 4.91 7.56 -3.63
CA LEU A 113 3.93 7.01 -4.57
C LEU A 113 3.07 8.10 -5.22
N ILE A 114 2.66 9.11 -4.45
CA ILE A 114 1.88 10.23 -4.97
C ILE A 114 2.72 11.04 -5.96
N GLU A 115 3.97 11.34 -5.60
CA GLU A 115 4.86 12.16 -6.43
C GLU A 115 5.23 11.44 -7.72
N GLU A 116 5.52 10.14 -7.66
CA GLU A 116 5.76 9.34 -8.86
C GLU A 116 4.56 9.38 -9.80
N LYS A 117 3.34 9.25 -9.27
CA LYS A 117 2.11 9.35 -10.06
C LYS A 117 1.89 10.74 -10.64
N LYS A 118 2.16 11.81 -9.90
CA LYS A 118 2.11 13.19 -10.41
C LYS A 118 3.12 13.36 -11.56
N SER A 119 4.35 12.88 -11.40
CA SER A 119 5.39 12.92 -12.44
C SER A 119 4.99 12.15 -13.71
N LEU A 120 4.43 10.94 -13.56
CA LEU A 120 3.95 10.14 -14.69
C LEU A 120 2.78 10.79 -15.45
N ARG A 121 1.97 11.61 -14.78
CA ARG A 121 0.90 12.38 -15.44
C ARG A 121 1.42 13.61 -16.18
N LEU A 122 2.55 14.18 -15.74
CA LEU A 122 3.21 15.34 -16.36
C LEU A 122 4.08 14.94 -17.57
N GLY A 123 4.66 13.74 -17.54
CA GLY A 123 5.34 13.13 -18.69
C GLY A 123 4.33 12.64 -19.71
N CYS A 124 4.35 13.20 -20.91
CA CYS A 124 3.42 12.91 -22.00
C CYS A 124 3.30 11.41 -22.32
N ASP A 125 2.31 10.70 -21.76
CA ASP A 125 1.79 9.40 -22.24
C ASP A 125 0.36 9.09 -21.69
N TYR A 126 -0.36 10.09 -21.16
CA TYR A 126 -1.69 9.91 -20.57
C TYR A 126 -2.83 9.82 -21.60
N TYR A 127 -2.56 10.11 -22.88
CA TYR A 127 -3.56 10.11 -23.95
C TYR A 127 -3.71 8.76 -24.69
N ASP A 128 -3.17 7.67 -24.16
CA ASP A 128 -3.52 6.35 -24.69
C ASP A 128 -4.83 5.87 -24.04
N ALA A 129 -5.93 6.15 -24.74
CA ALA A 129 -7.30 5.89 -24.32
C ALA A 129 -7.60 4.40 -24.02
N GLU A 130 -6.68 3.48 -24.33
CA GLU A 130 -6.76 2.06 -23.96
C GLU A 130 -6.51 1.78 -22.46
N LYS A 131 -5.90 2.71 -21.70
CA LYS A 131 -5.63 2.52 -20.25
C LYS A 131 -6.74 2.99 -19.29
N LYS A 132 -7.89 3.46 -19.79
CA LYS A 132 -9.05 3.87 -18.96
C LYS A 132 -9.62 2.79 -18.03
N GLY A 133 -9.14 1.54 -18.14
CA GLY A 133 -9.54 0.42 -17.27
C GLY A 133 -8.62 0.15 -16.05
N LYS A 134 -7.53 0.89 -15.87
CA LYS A 134 -6.50 0.62 -14.83
C LYS A 134 -6.13 1.85 -13.98
N GLU A 135 -7.02 2.82 -13.85
CA GLU A 135 -6.80 3.94 -12.92
C GLU A 135 -6.67 3.41 -11.49
N SER A 136 -5.56 3.75 -10.85
CA SER A 136 -5.33 3.45 -9.43
C SER A 136 -6.07 4.45 -8.55
N LEU A 137 -6.23 4.14 -7.26
CA LEU A 137 -6.84 5.07 -6.31
C LEU A 137 -6.14 6.44 -6.31
N ILE A 138 -4.80 6.46 -6.40
CA ILE A 138 -4.04 7.70 -6.48
C ILE A 138 -4.40 8.48 -7.76
N ASP A 139 -4.54 7.80 -8.90
CA ASP A 139 -4.91 8.46 -10.16
C ASP A 139 -6.28 9.13 -10.06
N VAL A 140 -7.27 8.42 -9.47
CA VAL A 140 -8.62 8.96 -9.25
C VAL A 140 -8.59 10.16 -8.31
N LEU A 141 -7.85 10.07 -7.20
CA LEU A 141 -7.76 11.16 -6.22
C LEU A 141 -7.06 12.40 -6.78
N LEU A 142 -6.02 12.22 -7.59
CA LEU A 142 -5.34 13.33 -8.26
C LEU A 142 -6.21 13.96 -9.35
N LEU A 143 -7.02 13.18 -10.07
CA LEU A 143 -8.01 13.73 -11.00
C LEU A 143 -9.06 14.58 -10.26
N LEU A 144 -9.54 14.09 -9.12
CA LEU A 144 -10.48 14.83 -8.28
C LEU A 144 -9.88 16.10 -7.69
N GLN A 145 -8.57 16.11 -7.40
CA GLN A 145 -7.84 17.32 -7.02
C GLN A 145 -7.83 18.39 -8.11
N GLU A 146 -7.79 18.00 -9.38
CA GLU A 146 -7.84 18.94 -10.51
C GLU A 146 -9.25 19.51 -10.71
N THR A 147 -10.30 18.70 -10.49
CA THR A 147 -11.69 19.11 -10.69
C THR A 147 -12.32 19.80 -9.49
N GLU A 148 -11.93 19.42 -8.27
CA GLU A 148 -12.51 19.87 -7.00
C GLU A 148 -11.40 20.14 -5.95
N PRO A 149 -10.46 21.08 -6.24
CA PRO A 149 -9.26 21.31 -5.43
C PRO A 149 -9.55 21.74 -3.98
N GLU A 150 -10.69 22.38 -3.73
CA GLU A 150 -11.09 22.80 -2.38
C GLU A 150 -11.42 21.60 -1.48
N TYR A 151 -11.86 20.48 -2.06
CA TYR A 151 -12.23 19.27 -1.33
C TYR A 151 -11.09 18.24 -1.28
N TYR A 152 -10.36 18.08 -2.39
CA TYR A 152 -9.29 17.08 -2.53
C TYR A 152 -7.90 17.69 -2.36
N THR A 153 -7.69 18.33 -1.21
CA THR A 153 -6.36 18.85 -0.83
C THR A 153 -5.36 17.70 -0.68
N ASP A 154 -4.06 18.00 -0.80
CA ASP A 154 -3.01 16.97 -0.59
C ASP A 154 -3.11 16.29 0.79
N GLN A 155 -3.57 17.03 1.81
CA GLN A 155 -3.80 16.48 3.13
C GLN A 155 -4.97 15.47 3.14
N MET A 156 -6.04 15.76 2.42
CA MET A 156 -7.19 14.86 2.30
C MET A 156 -6.79 13.59 1.55
N ILE A 157 -6.10 13.72 0.42
CA ILE A 157 -5.62 12.59 -0.38
C ILE A 157 -4.70 11.69 0.44
N ARG A 158 -3.69 12.25 1.11
CA ARG A 158 -2.83 11.49 2.04
C ARG A 158 -3.64 10.82 3.14
N GLY A 159 -4.64 11.51 3.68
CA GLY A 159 -5.53 10.99 4.71
C GLY A 159 -6.40 9.82 4.26
N MET A 160 -6.83 9.81 2.99
CA MET A 160 -7.63 8.73 2.40
C MET A 160 -6.80 7.50 2.03
N ILE A 161 -5.57 7.70 1.56
CA ILE A 161 -4.64 6.60 1.23
C ILE A 161 -4.08 5.97 2.51
N SER A 162 -3.87 6.77 3.55
CA SER A 162 -3.41 6.28 4.85
C SER A 162 -4.50 5.42 5.50
N VAL A 163 -4.25 4.11 5.61
CA VAL A 163 -5.07 3.23 6.45
C VAL A 163 -4.96 3.72 7.90
N ARG A 164 -6.06 4.27 8.43
CA ARG A 164 -6.14 4.60 9.87
C ARG A 164 -6.21 3.30 10.66
N VAL A 165 -5.24 3.12 11.55
CA VAL A 165 -5.37 2.19 12.67
C VAL A 165 -6.14 2.95 13.75
N SER A 166 -7.38 2.52 13.99
CA SER A 166 -8.21 2.96 15.12
C SER A 166 -7.70 2.35 16.41
#